data_AF-A0AAW8AUB6-F1
#
_entry.id   AF-A0AAW8AUB6-F1
#
_cell.length_a   1.000
_cell.length_b   1.000
_cell.length_c   1.000
_cell.angle_alpha   90.00
_cell.angle_beta   90.00
_cell.angle_gamma   90.00
#
_symmetry.space_group_name_H-M   'P 1'
#
loop_
_entity.id
_entity.type
_entity.pdbx_description
1 polymer ?
#
loop_
_entity_poly.entity_id
_entity_poly.type
_entity_poly.pdbx_seq_one_letter_code
_entity_poly.pdbx_strand_id
1 'polypeptide(L)' 'MKHHHVFISENLPKYWNELDVFEGDEYQRIPVKVYLENGQMVESLVYALKD' A
#
# COMPACT_ATOMS: atom_id res chain seq x y z
N MET A 1 -13.08 5.93 14.73
CA MET A 1 -13.11 5.50 13.30
C MET A 1 -11.68 5.29 12.86
N LYS A 2 -11.38 4.25 12.04
CA LYS A 2 -10.06 4.08 11.42
C LYS A 2 -10.03 4.91 10.13
N HIS A 3 -9.13 5.88 10.05
CA HIS A 3 -8.90 6.65 8.82
C HIS A 3 -7.83 5.94 7.98
N HIS A 4 -8.09 5.78 6.69
CA HIS A 4 -7.15 5.21 5.73
C HIS A 4 -6.81 6.28 4.71
N HIS A 5 -5.56 6.30 4.25
CA HIS A 5 -5.07 7.26 3.27
C HIS A 5 -4.40 6.53 2.12
N VAL A 6 -4.57 7.06 0.91
CA VAL A 6 -3.83 6.63 -0.28
C VAL A 6 -2.70 7.63 -0.51
N PHE A 7 -1.46 7.13 -0.55
CA PHE A 7 -0.28 7.92 -0.87
C PHE A 7 0.15 7.63 -2.32
N ILE A 8 0.44 8.69 -3.09
CA ILE A 8 0.85 8.59 -4.49
C ILE A 8 2.12 9.42 -4.69
N SER A 9 3.13 8.83 -5.33
CA SER A 9 4.38 9.50 -5.67
C SER A 9 5.08 8.79 -6.82
N GLU A 10 5.62 9.55 -7.77
CA GLU A 10 6.44 9.02 -8.87
C GLU A 10 7.77 8.43 -8.39
N ASN A 11 8.23 8.80 -7.19
CA ASN A 11 9.45 8.27 -6.61
C ASN A 11 9.24 6.95 -5.85
N LEU A 12 7.99 6.56 -5.59
CA LEU A 12 7.66 5.39 -4.78
C LEU A 12 8.31 4.08 -5.31
N PRO A 13 8.39 3.84 -6.64
CA PRO A 13 9.09 2.68 -7.18
C PRO A 13 10.56 2.55 -6.76
N LYS A 14 11.23 3.66 -6.44
CA LYS A 14 12.63 3.66 -6.00
C LYS A 14 12.80 3.14 -4.58
N TYR A 15 11.75 3.23 -3.76
CA TYR A 15 11.79 2.93 -2.32
C TYR A 15 11.13 1.60 -1.96
N TRP A 16 10.63 0.83 -2.95
CA TRP A 16 9.88 -0.38 -2.68
C TRP A 16 10.65 -1.42 -1.87
N ASN A 17 11.93 -1.62 -2.16
CA ASN A 17 12.75 -2.56 -1.40
C ASN A 17 12.99 -2.08 0.04
N GLU A 18 13.20 -0.78 0.25
CA GLU A 18 13.38 -0.22 1.60
C GLU A 18 12.11 -0.33 2.43
N LEU A 19 10.95 -0.10 1.80
CA LEU A 19 9.64 -0.27 2.44
C LEU A 19 9.37 -1.74 2.76
N ASP A 20 9.73 -2.68 1.87
CA ASP A 20 9.60 -4.12 2.13
C ASP A 20 10.45 -4.54 3.35
N VAL A 21 11.68 -4.03 3.46
CA VAL A 21 12.57 -4.28 4.60
C VAL A 21 12.05 -3.63 5.89
N PHE A 22 11.51 -2.40 5.80
CA PHE A 22 10.99 -1.67 6.96
C PHE A 22 9.80 -2.38 7.61
N GLU A 23 8.87 -2.90 6.81
CA GLU A 23 7.70 -3.63 7.30
C GLU A 23 8.07 -5.02 7.85
N GLY A 24 9.14 -5.61 7.33
CA GLY A 24 9.75 -6.83 7.84
C GLY A 24 9.11 -8.12 7.33
N ASP A 25 9.68 -9.24 7.75
CA ASP A 25 9.38 -10.56 7.18
C ASP A 25 7.95 -11.06 7.46
N GLU A 26 7.24 -10.50 8.42
CA GLU A 26 5.85 -10.88 8.74
C GLU A 26 4.82 -10.27 7.78
N TYR A 27 5.23 -9.30 6.95
CA TYR A 27 4.35 -8.59 6.04
C TYR A 27 4.73 -8.81 4.57
N GLN A 28 3.72 -8.82 3.71
CA GLN A 28 3.87 -8.87 2.26
C GLN A 28 3.10 -7.74 1.60
N ARG A 29 3.72 -7.12 0.59
CA ARG A 29 3.05 -6.12 -0.26
C ARG A 29 2.15 -6.82 -1.27
N ILE A 30 0.84 -6.58 -1.18
CA ILE A 30 -0.18 -7.18 -2.06
C ILE A 30 -0.96 -6.12 -2.82
N PRO A 31 -1.40 -6.40 -4.07
CA PRO A 31 -2.27 -5.50 -4.83
C PRO A 31 -3.68 -5.46 -4.24
N VAL A 32 -4.27 -4.27 -4.19
CA VAL A 32 -5.63 -4.02 -3.73
C VAL A 32 -6.36 -3.02 -4.61
N LYS A 33 -7.69 -3.09 -4.62
CA LYS A 33 -8.57 -2.07 -5.20
C LYS A 33 -9.08 -1.18 -4.07
N VAL A 34 -8.85 0.13 -4.17
CA VAL A 34 -9.30 1.12 -3.19
C VAL A 34 -10.38 1.99 -3.81
N TYR A 35 -11.48 2.17 -3.10
CA TYR A 35 -12.52 3.12 -3.47
C TYR A 35 -12.33 4.40 -2.65
N LEU A 36 -12.06 5.50 -3.33
CA LEU A 36 -11.92 6.82 -2.73
C LEU A 36 -13.31 7.36 -2.34
N GLU A 37 -13.34 8.41 -1.51
CA GLU A 37 -14.60 9.03 -1.05
C GLU A 37 -15.47 9.54 -2.20
N ASN A 38 -14.86 9.94 -3.32
CA ASN A 38 -15.56 10.37 -4.53
C ASN A 38 -16.10 9.19 -5.38
N GLY A 39 -15.98 7.95 -4.91
CA GLY A 39 -16.40 6.74 -5.61
C GLY A 39 -15.42 6.23 -6.68
N GLN A 40 -14.32 6.94 -6.94
CA GLN A 40 -13.30 6.49 -7.88
C GLN A 40 -12.56 5.26 -7.35
N MET A 41 -12.37 4.26 -8.22
CA MET A 41 -11.53 3.11 -7.94
C MET A 41 -10.09 3.39 -8.38
N VAL A 42 -9.13 3.06 -7.52
CA VAL A 42 -7.70 3.07 -7.84
C VAL A 42 -7.07 1.73 -7.48
N GLU A 43 -6.10 1.29 -8.30
CA GLU A 43 -5.22 0.19 -7.93
C GLU A 43 -4.13 0.71 -7.00
N SER A 44 -3.87 -0.02 -5.92
CA SER A 44 -2.87 0.33 -4.92
C SER A 44 -2.20 -0.93 -4.37
N LEU A 45 -1.23 -0.74 -3.50
CA LEU A 45 -0.54 -1.79 -2.77
C LEU A 45 -0.72 -1.56 -1.26
N VAL A 46 -0.87 -2.64 -0.50
CA VAL A 46 -0.89 -2.61 0.97
C VAL A 46 0.03 -3.68 1.51
N TYR A 47 0.63 -3.43 2.68
CA TYR A 47 1.30 -4.47 3.46
C TYR A 47 0.27 -5.19 4.32
N ALA A 48 0.11 -6.48 4.07
CA ALA A 48 -0.75 -7.37 4.84
C ALA A 48 0.12 -8.44 5.52
N LEU A 49 -0.37 -9.00 6.64
CA LEU A 49 0.29 -10.15 7.26
C LEU A 49 0.44 -11.27 6.23
N LYS A 50 1.59 -11.95 6.26
CA LYS A 50 1.78 -13.17 5.49
C LYS A 50 0.87 -14.27 6.03
N ASP A 51 0.45 -15.14 5.11
CA ASP A 51 -0.29 -16.37 5.44
C ASP A 51 0.64 -17.43 6.05
#